data_AF-A0A3Q7XV08-F1
#
_entry.id   AF-A0A3Q7XV08-F1
#
_cell.length_a   1.000
_cell.length_b   1.000
_cell.length_c   1.000
_cell.angle_alpha   90.00
_cell.angle_beta   90.00
_cell.angle_gamma   90.00
#
_symmetry.space_group_name_H-M   'P 1'
#
loop_
_entity.id
_entity.type
_entity.pdbx_description
1 polymer ?
#
loop_
_entity_poly.entity_id
_entity_poly.type
_entity_poly.pdbx_seq_one_letter_code
_entity_poly.pdbx_strand_id
1 'polypeptide(L)'
;MVRCEEKYGEELSLVMSDPIVLEINRLHNQIKEKVKELAICQGEVKALRSTEALKDKAIEELRNEVSKLDERLRAAEDHLKQKNLEIKKLTDEKKEALAAQYAAEATLRRVHANQKDEDSVPIDNVIAPLEAEIKMYRNKITTLHEDKKALERLKKSKETALLEGEKILQSALERALRVEEVQNQNFDLKRQIDIYQEENKILEKSGRQKILEVEKLGQTIHELEEVILANGAAANVVRDYQRQISELQEQKRTLERELARVRVSANRIANVVAANEWKGESDKVMPVKQWLEERRIMQAEMQRLKDKLTVSERTAKAESQLKEKLKVRLKTLEAGLKHFSSYSATSNVFSWSPKEEKSNIRGFLTSGGSRKRSTSQPRASSVGSPLFQQTNIKKNNTDIVGENSKQGSPTKKNYTSAENMLKKGMWVSRRKVADSGEKENEMQVNTDMHLNNFNDGREAAEIKIIVDVDEDLQSKKPNDSGSDDVVSSFLYDRLQKEVINLRISCENKDSSLHAKDEEIKLLMKKVDALTKSMEVEWKKTKREAAAREKEVSSIKPDDSKKIRNTNSSKRLMKER
;
A
#
# COMPACT_ATOMS: atom_id res chain seq x y z
N MET A 1 16.42 71.70 8.86
CA MET A 1 15.59 72.86 8.45
C MET A 1 15.33 72.71 6.96
N VAL A 2 14.07 72.70 6.48
CA VAL A 2 13.12 73.84 6.41
C VAL A 2 13.60 74.82 5.33
N ARG A 3 12.87 75.07 4.23
CA ARG A 3 11.52 74.59 3.84
C ARG A 3 11.22 74.82 2.34
N CYS A 4 10.11 74.23 1.88
CA CYS A 4 9.22 74.67 0.78
C CYS A 4 9.79 74.73 -0.66
N GLU A 5 9.16 74.17 -1.70
CA GLU A 5 7.75 74.27 -2.17
C GLU A 5 7.49 75.59 -2.91
N GLU A 6 7.31 75.57 -4.25
CA GLU A 6 6.02 75.61 -4.99
C GLU A 6 5.67 77.06 -5.44
N LYS A 7 4.93 77.38 -6.53
CA LYS A 7 4.39 76.66 -7.73
C LYS A 7 3.85 77.73 -8.74
N TYR A 8 3.42 77.30 -9.94
CA TYR A 8 2.65 78.06 -10.97
C TYR A 8 3.41 79.27 -11.59
N GLY A 9 3.10 79.81 -12.78
CA GLY A 9 2.13 79.60 -13.88
C GLY A 9 2.20 80.86 -14.79
N GLU A 10 1.79 80.95 -16.07
CA GLU A 10 1.07 80.03 -16.97
C GLU A 10 1.27 80.48 -18.45
N GLU A 11 1.01 79.56 -19.41
CA GLU A 11 0.93 79.62 -20.89
C GLU A 11 1.52 80.75 -21.80
N LEU A 12 2.46 80.32 -22.66
CA LEU A 12 2.47 80.36 -24.14
C LEU A 12 1.96 81.60 -24.94
N SER A 13 2.86 82.19 -25.74
CA SER A 13 2.78 82.06 -27.23
C SER A 13 4.05 82.56 -27.93
N LEU A 14 4.25 82.13 -29.19
CA LEU A 14 5.35 82.48 -30.10
C LEU A 14 6.76 82.54 -29.47
N VAL A 15 7.21 81.39 -28.94
CA VAL A 15 8.54 81.23 -28.35
C VAL A 15 9.64 81.32 -29.41
N MET A 16 10.02 82.55 -29.76
CA MET A 16 11.41 82.84 -30.15
C MET A 16 12.28 82.52 -28.94
N SER A 17 12.72 81.26 -28.84
CA SER A 17 13.69 80.85 -27.81
C SER A 17 14.87 81.79 -27.86
N ASP A 18 15.12 82.47 -26.74
CA ASP A 18 16.26 83.39 -26.56
C ASP A 18 17.52 82.74 -27.16
N PRO A 19 18.27 83.43 -28.05
CA PRO A 19 19.52 82.93 -28.60
C PRO A 19 20.48 82.39 -27.54
N ILE A 20 20.47 82.97 -26.33
CA ILE A 20 21.24 82.50 -25.17
C ILE A 20 20.74 81.12 -24.71
N VAL A 21 19.43 80.89 -24.64
CA VAL A 21 18.83 79.60 -24.26
C VAL A 21 19.05 78.53 -25.33
N LEU A 22 19.02 78.90 -26.62
CA LEU A 22 19.38 77.98 -27.71
C LEU A 22 20.86 77.60 -27.67
N GLU A 23 21.76 78.57 -27.44
CA GLU A 23 23.19 78.34 -27.30
C GLU A 23 23.53 77.51 -26.04
N ILE A 24 22.87 77.78 -24.90
CA ILE A 24 22.98 76.94 -23.69
C ILE A 24 22.56 75.49 -23.99
N ASN A 25 21.47 75.27 -24.72
CA ASN A 25 21.06 73.92 -25.11
C ASN A 25 22.05 73.26 -26.10
N ARG A 26 22.62 74.03 -27.03
CA ARG A 26 23.67 73.54 -27.94
C ARG A 26 24.91 73.10 -27.17
N LEU A 27 25.42 73.95 -26.27
CA LEU A 27 26.56 73.67 -25.41
C LEU A 27 26.30 72.50 -24.45
N HIS A 28 25.10 72.42 -23.85
CA HIS A 28 24.71 71.31 -22.97
C HIS A 28 24.63 69.97 -23.71
N ASN A 29 24.16 69.98 -24.96
CA ASN A 29 24.17 68.79 -25.81
C ASN A 29 25.60 68.41 -26.24
N GLN A 30 26.46 69.39 -26.57
CA GLN A 30 27.89 69.14 -26.82
C GLN A 30 28.61 68.58 -25.58
N ILE A 31 28.30 69.06 -24.37
CA ILE A 31 28.82 68.50 -23.12
C ILE A 31 28.35 67.06 -22.93
N LYS A 32 27.07 66.76 -23.15
CA LYS A 32 26.53 65.38 -23.11
C LYS A 32 27.17 64.46 -24.13
N GLU A 33 27.46 64.96 -25.33
CA GLU A 33 28.15 64.22 -26.39
C GLU A 33 29.62 63.96 -26.02
N LYS A 34 30.35 64.97 -25.56
CA LYS A 34 31.74 64.81 -25.07
C LYS A 34 31.86 63.92 -23.85
N VAL A 35 30.84 63.87 -22.98
CA VAL A 35 30.77 62.89 -21.87
C VAL A 35 30.56 61.46 -22.40
N LYS A 36 29.78 61.25 -23.47
CA LYS A 36 29.64 59.94 -24.12
C LYS A 36 30.94 59.52 -24.82
N GLU A 37 31.58 60.41 -25.57
CA GLU A 37 32.90 60.17 -26.18
C GLU A 37 33.94 59.79 -25.11
N LEU A 38 34.01 60.55 -24.02
CA LEU A 38 34.92 60.26 -22.91
C LEU A 38 34.63 58.88 -22.29
N ALA A 39 33.37 58.49 -22.14
CA ALA A 39 33.01 57.15 -21.67
C ALA A 39 33.41 56.03 -22.64
N ILE A 40 33.28 56.25 -23.96
CA ILE A 40 33.73 55.33 -25.01
C ILE A 40 35.25 55.19 -24.95
N CYS A 41 36.00 56.29 -24.98
CA CYS A 41 37.46 56.28 -24.90
C CYS A 41 37.97 55.72 -23.56
N GLN A 42 37.24 55.89 -22.45
CA GLN A 42 37.56 55.23 -21.18
C GLN A 42 37.32 53.72 -21.25
N GLY A 43 36.33 53.25 -22.00
CA GLY A 43 36.13 51.84 -22.34
C GLY A 43 37.26 51.27 -23.20
N GLU A 44 37.64 51.99 -24.25
CA GLU A 44 38.77 51.64 -25.14
C GLU A 44 40.09 51.57 -24.36
N VAL A 45 40.39 52.55 -23.49
CA VAL A 45 41.59 52.53 -22.62
C VAL A 45 41.58 51.35 -21.65
N LYS A 46 40.41 50.94 -21.12
CA LYS A 46 40.28 49.73 -20.29
C LYS A 46 40.53 48.46 -21.11
N ALA A 47 40.03 48.38 -22.33
CA ALA A 47 40.25 47.25 -23.25
C ALA A 47 41.70 47.17 -23.71
N LEU A 48 42.32 48.29 -24.08
CA LEU A 48 43.74 48.33 -24.46
C LEU A 48 44.62 47.85 -23.29
N ARG A 49 44.39 48.32 -22.06
CA ARG A 49 45.11 47.85 -20.87
C ARG A 49 44.93 46.36 -20.57
N SER A 50 43.77 45.77 -20.86
CA SER A 50 43.62 44.30 -20.71
C SER A 50 44.35 43.54 -21.81
N THR A 51 44.39 44.05 -23.05
CA THR A 51 45.23 43.45 -24.12
C THR A 51 46.74 43.64 -23.87
N GLU A 52 47.14 44.73 -23.21
CA GLU A 52 48.51 45.03 -22.80
C GLU A 52 48.97 44.03 -21.74
N ALA A 53 48.21 43.85 -20.66
CA ALA A 53 48.50 42.85 -19.63
C ALA A 53 48.56 41.40 -20.16
N LEU A 54 47.78 41.06 -21.20
CA LEU A 54 47.88 39.76 -21.88
C LEU A 54 49.15 39.63 -22.74
N LYS A 55 49.61 40.71 -23.38
CA LYS A 55 50.88 40.75 -24.11
C LYS A 55 52.06 40.65 -23.17
N ASP A 56 52.05 41.37 -22.05
CA ASP A 56 53.11 41.31 -21.04
C ASP A 56 53.25 39.90 -20.47
N LYS A 57 52.13 39.21 -20.19
CA LYS A 57 52.13 37.81 -19.77
C LYS A 57 52.74 36.89 -20.84
N ALA A 58 52.39 37.07 -22.11
CA ALA A 58 52.96 36.29 -23.21
C ALA A 58 54.46 36.58 -23.43
N ILE A 59 54.90 37.84 -23.26
CA ILE A 59 56.32 38.23 -23.29
C ILE A 59 57.07 37.55 -22.14
N GLU A 60 56.51 37.51 -20.93
CA GLU A 60 57.14 36.87 -19.80
C GLU A 60 57.21 35.34 -19.97
N GLU A 61 56.17 34.69 -20.48
CA GLU A 61 56.18 33.27 -20.83
C GLU A 61 57.28 32.94 -21.87
N LEU A 62 57.44 33.79 -22.89
CA LEU A 62 58.51 33.67 -23.89
C LEU A 62 59.90 33.90 -23.29
N ARG A 63 60.08 34.91 -22.42
CA ARG A 63 61.35 35.15 -21.70
C ARG A 63 61.77 33.92 -20.88
N ASN A 64 60.82 33.30 -20.20
CA ASN A 64 61.08 32.11 -19.40
C ASN A 64 61.50 30.90 -20.25
N GLU A 65 60.92 30.68 -21.43
CA GLU A 65 61.38 29.60 -22.32
C GLU A 65 62.72 29.92 -23.01
N VAL A 66 63.01 31.18 -23.34
CA VAL A 66 64.34 31.61 -23.81
C VAL A 66 65.41 31.31 -22.74
N SER A 67 65.19 31.66 -21.46
CA SER A 67 66.16 31.34 -20.39
C SER A 67 66.42 29.82 -20.30
N LYS A 68 65.37 29.00 -20.38
CA LYS A 68 65.49 27.53 -20.40
C LYS A 68 66.26 27.03 -21.62
N LEU A 69 66.09 27.66 -22.79
CA LEU A 69 66.86 27.30 -24.00
C LEU A 69 68.33 27.70 -23.88
N ASP A 70 68.65 28.88 -23.32
CA ASP A 70 70.02 29.31 -23.06
C ASP A 70 70.71 28.46 -21.99
N GLU A 71 69.98 27.96 -20.99
CA GLU A 71 70.48 26.99 -20.01
C GLU A 71 70.76 25.63 -20.65
N ARG A 72 69.84 25.09 -21.46
CA ARG A 72 70.05 23.86 -22.24
C ARG A 72 71.23 23.98 -23.21
N LEU A 73 71.38 25.12 -23.88
CA LEU A 73 72.48 25.41 -24.80
C LEU A 73 73.82 25.40 -24.08
N ARG A 74 73.96 26.14 -22.97
CA ARG A 74 75.18 26.16 -22.15
C ARG A 74 75.55 24.76 -21.64
N ALA A 75 74.58 24.00 -21.16
CA ALA A 75 74.81 22.61 -20.73
C ALA A 75 75.27 21.69 -21.88
N ALA A 76 74.72 21.86 -23.09
CA ALA A 76 75.15 21.12 -24.27
C ALA A 76 76.56 21.53 -24.74
N GLU A 77 76.88 22.83 -24.75
CA GLU A 77 78.22 23.33 -25.04
C GLU A 77 79.26 22.80 -24.06
N ASP A 78 78.97 22.81 -22.76
CA ASP A 78 79.91 22.32 -21.74
C ASP A 78 80.09 20.79 -21.81
N HIS A 79 79.04 20.06 -22.19
CA HIS A 79 79.16 18.63 -22.54
C HIS A 79 80.06 18.41 -23.77
N LEU A 80 79.95 19.25 -24.81
CA LEU A 80 80.82 19.19 -25.99
C LEU A 80 82.27 19.58 -25.66
N LYS A 81 82.50 20.60 -24.82
CA LYS A 81 83.84 20.96 -24.31
C LYS A 81 84.45 19.78 -23.56
N GLN A 82 83.70 19.14 -22.66
CA GLN A 82 84.14 17.95 -21.93
C GLN A 82 84.43 16.76 -22.86
N LYS A 83 83.58 16.49 -23.85
CA LYS A 83 83.80 15.41 -24.83
C LYS A 83 85.02 15.66 -25.71
N ASN A 84 85.31 16.91 -26.08
CA ASN A 84 86.54 17.25 -26.81
C ASN A 84 87.81 17.05 -25.96
N LEU A 85 87.76 17.35 -24.65
CA LEU A 85 88.86 17.04 -23.72
C LEU A 85 89.06 15.52 -23.55
N GLU A 86 87.97 14.76 -23.45
CA GLU A 86 87.99 13.29 -23.39
C GLU A 86 88.56 12.67 -24.67
N ILE A 87 88.14 13.15 -25.86
CA ILE A 87 88.69 12.73 -27.16
C ILE A 87 90.19 13.02 -27.24
N LYS A 88 90.64 14.19 -26.78
CA LYS A 88 92.08 14.51 -26.75
C LYS A 88 92.84 13.56 -25.83
N LYS A 89 92.34 13.34 -24.61
CA LYS A 89 92.93 12.39 -23.64
C LYS A 89 93.03 10.98 -24.22
N LEU A 90 91.94 10.44 -24.79
CA LEU A 90 91.92 9.15 -25.46
C LEU A 90 92.85 9.08 -26.69
N THR A 91 93.07 10.21 -27.38
CA THR A 91 93.99 10.29 -28.53
C THR A 91 95.45 10.25 -28.08
N ASP A 92 95.79 10.87 -26.95
CA ASP A 92 97.13 10.84 -26.38
C ASP A 92 97.39 9.47 -25.70
N GLU A 93 96.43 8.93 -24.93
CA GLU A 93 96.45 7.56 -24.39
C GLU A 93 96.59 6.51 -25.49
N LYS A 94 95.98 6.71 -26.68
CA LYS A 94 96.16 5.82 -27.83
C LYS A 94 97.60 5.84 -28.37
N LYS A 95 98.29 6.98 -28.35
CA LYS A 95 99.71 7.05 -28.75
C LYS A 95 100.60 6.31 -27.74
N GLU A 96 100.34 6.52 -26.45
CA GLU A 96 101.03 5.82 -25.36
C GLU A 96 100.78 4.31 -25.42
N ALA A 97 99.54 3.88 -25.66
CA ALA A 97 99.18 2.47 -25.83
C ALA A 97 99.84 1.83 -27.07
N LEU A 98 99.97 2.56 -28.18
CA LEU A 98 100.71 2.08 -29.36
C LEU A 98 102.22 1.98 -29.08
N ALA A 99 102.81 2.96 -28.38
CA ALA A 99 104.21 2.89 -27.96
C ALA A 99 104.46 1.73 -26.98
N ALA A 100 103.55 1.53 -26.02
CA ALA A 100 103.55 0.39 -25.10
C ALA A 100 103.35 -0.94 -25.85
N GLN A 101 102.50 -0.99 -26.88
CA GLN A 101 102.33 -2.16 -27.73
C GLN A 101 103.64 -2.52 -28.44
N TYR A 102 104.34 -1.57 -29.07
CA TYR A 102 105.64 -1.84 -29.70
C TYR A 102 106.70 -2.28 -28.68
N ALA A 103 106.73 -1.71 -27.48
CA ALA A 103 107.63 -2.13 -26.40
C ALA A 103 107.30 -3.52 -25.85
N ALA A 104 106.01 -3.85 -25.72
CA ALA A 104 105.52 -5.17 -25.31
C ALA A 104 105.79 -6.22 -26.41
N GLU A 105 105.59 -5.89 -27.68
CA GLU A 105 105.87 -6.78 -28.82
C GLU A 105 107.38 -7.03 -28.97
N ALA A 106 108.23 -6.01 -28.80
CA ALA A 106 109.68 -6.18 -28.71
C ALA A 106 110.10 -7.00 -27.48
N THR A 107 109.28 -7.03 -26.42
CA THR A 107 109.51 -7.88 -25.25
C THR A 107 109.03 -9.31 -25.48
N LEU A 108 107.88 -9.51 -26.14
CA LEU A 108 107.40 -10.82 -26.58
C LEU A 108 108.36 -11.46 -27.59
N ARG A 109 108.97 -10.70 -28.51
CA ARG A 109 110.02 -11.22 -29.40
C ARG A 109 111.26 -11.72 -28.63
N ARG A 110 111.60 -11.09 -27.49
CA ARG A 110 112.67 -11.57 -26.59
C ARG A 110 112.21 -12.77 -25.76
N VAL A 111 110.99 -12.75 -25.22
CA VAL A 111 110.45 -13.85 -24.42
C VAL A 111 110.24 -15.11 -25.26
N HIS A 112 109.62 -15.04 -26.44
CA HIS A 112 109.49 -16.19 -27.36
C HIS A 112 110.82 -16.73 -27.89
N ALA A 113 111.90 -15.95 -27.87
CA ALA A 113 113.24 -16.46 -28.14
C ALA A 113 113.79 -17.30 -26.97
N ASN A 114 113.44 -16.94 -25.73
CA ASN A 114 113.81 -17.65 -24.50
C ASN A 114 112.83 -18.80 -24.15
N GLN A 115 111.61 -18.79 -24.68
CA GLN A 115 110.49 -19.66 -24.27
C GLN A 115 110.33 -20.88 -25.19
N LYS A 116 111.42 -21.32 -25.84
CA LYS A 116 111.44 -22.57 -26.63
C LYS A 116 111.77 -23.82 -25.81
N ASP A 117 112.26 -23.63 -24.58
CA ASP A 117 112.97 -24.68 -23.83
C ASP A 117 112.27 -25.06 -22.50
N GLU A 118 110.99 -24.70 -22.29
CA GLU A 118 110.26 -24.91 -21.02
C GLU A 118 108.85 -25.52 -21.24
N ASP A 119 108.68 -26.81 -20.94
CA ASP A 119 107.41 -27.54 -21.00
C ASP A 119 106.54 -27.28 -19.74
N SER A 120 105.52 -26.41 -19.85
CA SER A 120 104.63 -26.07 -18.73
C SER A 120 103.47 -27.05 -18.54
N VAL A 121 103.14 -27.36 -17.27
CA VAL A 121 102.06 -28.30 -16.87
C VAL A 121 100.67 -27.86 -17.38
N PRO A 122 99.81 -28.78 -17.89
CA PRO A 122 98.48 -28.44 -18.42
C PRO A 122 97.54 -27.78 -17.40
N ILE A 123 96.98 -26.63 -17.80
CA ILE A 123 96.12 -25.75 -17.00
C ILE A 123 94.75 -26.39 -16.74
N ASP A 124 94.29 -27.29 -17.62
CA ASP A 124 92.96 -27.93 -17.59
C ASP A 124 92.64 -28.63 -16.25
N ASN A 125 93.68 -29.16 -15.57
CA ASN A 125 93.57 -29.78 -14.25
C ASN A 125 93.08 -28.83 -13.15
N VAL A 126 93.28 -27.52 -13.32
CA VAL A 126 92.80 -26.47 -12.41
C VAL A 126 91.42 -25.94 -12.83
N ILE A 127 91.11 -26.00 -14.13
CA ILE A 127 89.83 -25.52 -14.70
C ILE A 127 88.68 -26.48 -14.39
N ALA A 128 88.86 -27.79 -14.63
CA ALA A 128 87.77 -28.76 -14.55
C ALA A 128 87.02 -28.81 -13.20
N PRO A 129 87.68 -28.68 -12.02
CA PRO A 129 86.96 -28.60 -10.74
C PRO A 129 86.07 -27.35 -10.61
N LEU A 130 86.53 -26.20 -11.10
CA LEU A 130 85.78 -24.94 -11.07
C LEU A 130 84.57 -24.98 -12.02
N GLU A 131 84.71 -25.61 -13.19
CA GLU A 131 83.58 -25.84 -14.10
C GLU A 131 82.52 -26.76 -13.49
N ALA A 132 82.94 -27.80 -12.75
CA ALA A 132 82.03 -28.68 -12.02
C ALA A 132 81.28 -27.92 -10.90
N GLU A 133 81.96 -27.02 -10.18
CA GLU A 133 81.34 -26.18 -9.15
C GLU A 133 80.37 -25.16 -9.76
N ILE A 134 80.74 -24.51 -10.86
CA ILE A 134 79.83 -23.63 -11.63
C ILE A 134 78.59 -24.41 -12.11
N LYS A 135 78.75 -25.66 -12.55
CA LYS A 135 77.63 -26.53 -12.94
C LYS A 135 76.75 -26.91 -11.74
N MET A 136 77.34 -27.17 -10.58
CA MET A 136 76.61 -27.36 -9.31
C MET A 136 75.78 -26.13 -8.93
N TYR A 137 76.38 -24.93 -8.97
CA TYR A 137 75.66 -23.69 -8.65
C TYR A 137 74.55 -23.38 -9.68
N ARG A 138 74.76 -23.64 -10.98
CA ARG A 138 73.70 -23.54 -12.00
C ARG A 138 72.50 -24.45 -11.66
N ASN A 139 72.75 -25.70 -11.28
CA ASN A 139 71.70 -26.63 -10.86
C ASN A 139 71.03 -26.21 -9.53
N LYS A 140 71.75 -25.55 -8.63
CA LYS A 140 71.13 -24.99 -7.41
C LYS A 140 70.28 -23.75 -7.71
N ILE A 141 70.64 -22.96 -8.71
CA ILE A 141 69.83 -21.81 -9.16
C ILE A 141 68.53 -22.28 -9.85
N THR A 142 68.57 -23.33 -10.68
CA THR A 142 67.33 -23.85 -11.31
C THR A 142 66.37 -24.43 -10.28
N THR A 143 66.84 -25.26 -9.35
CA THR A 143 65.99 -25.80 -8.26
C THR A 143 65.41 -24.69 -7.37
N LEU A 144 66.19 -23.67 -6.99
CA LEU A 144 65.67 -22.51 -6.24
C LEU A 144 64.66 -21.67 -7.05
N HIS A 145 64.80 -21.61 -8.38
CA HIS A 145 63.82 -20.96 -9.25
C HIS A 145 62.50 -21.74 -9.32
N GLU A 146 62.58 -23.07 -9.36
CA GLU A 146 61.41 -23.97 -9.30
C GLU A 146 60.70 -23.87 -7.94
N ASP A 147 61.45 -23.89 -6.83
CA ASP A 147 60.95 -23.64 -5.47
C ASP A 147 60.21 -22.30 -5.37
N LYS A 148 60.81 -21.21 -5.89
CA LYS A 148 60.17 -19.89 -5.95
C LYS A 148 58.86 -19.93 -6.76
N LYS A 149 58.87 -20.61 -7.91
CA LYS A 149 57.69 -20.77 -8.78
C LYS A 149 56.61 -21.67 -8.15
N ALA A 150 56.98 -22.59 -7.25
CA ALA A 150 56.03 -23.35 -6.44
C ALA A 150 55.42 -22.50 -5.32
N LEU A 151 56.24 -21.70 -4.62
CA LEU A 151 55.81 -20.80 -3.57
C LEU A 151 54.83 -19.74 -4.08
N GLU A 152 55.07 -19.14 -5.25
CA GLU A 152 54.13 -18.18 -5.87
C GLU A 152 52.78 -18.82 -6.25
N ARG A 153 52.75 -20.10 -6.67
CA ARG A 153 51.48 -20.82 -6.90
C ARG A 153 50.74 -21.07 -5.58
N LEU A 154 51.46 -21.49 -4.54
CA LEU A 154 50.88 -21.73 -3.21
C LEU A 154 50.35 -20.43 -2.59
N LYS A 155 51.07 -19.31 -2.77
CA LYS A 155 50.63 -17.97 -2.36
C LYS A 155 49.31 -17.60 -3.05
N LYS A 156 49.24 -17.66 -4.39
CA LYS A 156 48.02 -17.37 -5.15
C LYS A 156 46.84 -18.27 -4.76
N SER A 157 47.09 -19.56 -4.52
CA SER A 157 46.07 -20.50 -4.04
C SER A 157 45.53 -20.12 -2.66
N LYS A 158 46.38 -19.68 -1.73
CA LYS A 158 45.97 -19.16 -0.42
C LYS A 158 45.22 -17.85 -0.53
N GLU A 159 45.65 -16.93 -1.40
CA GLU A 159 44.96 -15.66 -1.67
C GLU A 159 43.55 -15.91 -2.22
N THR A 160 43.36 -16.87 -3.15
CA THR A 160 42.03 -17.25 -3.64
C THR A 160 41.15 -17.87 -2.54
N ALA A 161 41.72 -18.71 -1.67
CA ALA A 161 40.97 -19.34 -0.57
C ALA A 161 40.56 -18.32 0.52
N LEU A 162 41.39 -17.30 0.78
CA LEU A 162 41.05 -16.19 1.67
C LEU A 162 39.89 -15.35 1.09
N LEU A 163 39.97 -14.99 -0.20
CA LEU A 163 38.90 -14.25 -0.89
C LEU A 163 37.58 -15.03 -0.98
N GLU A 164 37.62 -16.36 -0.98
CA GLU A 164 36.42 -17.20 -0.86
C GLU A 164 35.87 -17.22 0.58
N GLY A 165 36.74 -17.37 1.58
CA GLY A 165 36.38 -17.26 2.99
C GLY A 165 35.76 -15.92 3.38
N GLU A 166 36.29 -14.80 2.85
CA GLU A 166 35.74 -13.46 3.02
C GLU A 166 34.32 -13.33 2.45
N LYS A 167 34.06 -13.87 1.25
CA LYS A 167 32.71 -13.89 0.66
C LYS A 167 31.74 -14.70 1.52
N ILE A 168 32.16 -15.88 1.99
CA ILE A 168 31.34 -16.72 2.88
C ILE A 168 31.02 -15.98 4.18
N LEU A 169 31.99 -15.26 4.76
CA LEU A 169 31.81 -14.47 5.97
C LEU A 169 30.88 -13.26 5.75
N GLN A 170 31.01 -12.55 4.63
CA GLN A 170 30.10 -11.46 4.24
C GLN A 170 28.66 -11.98 4.06
N SER A 171 28.47 -13.09 3.33
CA SER A 171 27.15 -13.74 3.18
C SER A 171 26.62 -14.38 4.46
N ALA A 172 27.46 -14.62 5.48
CA ALA A 172 27.01 -15.01 6.82
C ALA A 172 26.55 -13.78 7.62
N LEU A 173 27.30 -12.67 7.57
CA LEU A 173 26.95 -11.40 8.22
C LEU A 173 25.62 -10.82 7.69
N GLU A 174 25.44 -10.80 6.37
CA GLU A 174 24.20 -10.34 5.72
C GLU A 174 22.98 -11.21 6.10
N ARG A 175 23.19 -12.51 6.38
CA ARG A 175 22.14 -13.39 6.91
C ARG A 175 21.88 -13.14 8.40
N ALA A 176 22.91 -12.86 9.20
CA ALA A 176 22.75 -12.52 10.60
C ALA A 176 21.95 -11.21 10.78
N LEU A 177 22.29 -10.16 10.02
CA LEU A 177 21.59 -8.88 10.06
C LEU A 177 20.10 -9.01 9.67
N ARG A 178 19.77 -9.80 8.64
CA ARG A 178 18.35 -10.09 8.31
C ARG A 178 17.62 -10.89 9.39
N VAL A 179 18.31 -11.78 10.11
CA VAL A 179 17.71 -12.50 11.24
C VAL A 179 17.46 -11.55 12.41
N GLU A 180 18.36 -10.61 12.69
CA GLU A 180 18.17 -9.55 13.70
C GLU A 180 17.00 -8.62 13.35
N GLU A 181 16.90 -8.17 12.10
CA GLU A 181 15.78 -7.38 11.60
C GLU A 181 14.44 -8.12 11.78
N VAL A 182 14.37 -9.39 11.36
CA VAL A 182 13.16 -10.22 11.53
C VAL A 182 12.86 -10.50 13.00
N GLN A 183 13.86 -10.62 13.88
CA GLN A 183 13.64 -10.74 15.32
C GLN A 183 13.04 -9.47 15.93
N ASN A 184 13.51 -8.29 15.52
CA ASN A 184 12.96 -7.00 15.94
C ASN A 184 11.49 -6.85 15.46
N GLN A 185 11.21 -7.18 14.19
CA GLN A 185 9.84 -7.18 13.66
C GLN A 185 8.92 -8.17 14.42
N ASN A 186 9.42 -9.35 14.80
CA ASN A 186 8.65 -10.30 15.62
C ASN A 186 8.41 -9.79 17.05
N PHE A 187 9.34 -9.03 17.63
CA PHE A 187 9.15 -8.40 18.94
C PHE A 187 8.05 -7.33 18.89
N ASP A 188 8.04 -6.46 17.88
CA ASP A 188 7.00 -5.45 17.69
C ASP A 188 5.63 -6.07 17.38
N LEU A 189 5.57 -7.10 16.53
CA LEU A 189 4.33 -7.84 16.27
C LEU A 189 3.80 -8.52 17.54
N LYS A 190 4.67 -9.11 18.37
CA LYS A 190 4.27 -9.67 19.67
C LYS A 190 3.72 -8.58 20.58
N ARG A 191 4.37 -7.43 20.67
CA ARG A 191 3.90 -6.28 21.47
C ARG A 191 2.54 -5.77 20.98
N GLN A 192 2.27 -5.76 19.68
CA GLN A 192 0.95 -5.44 19.12
C GLN A 192 -0.10 -6.48 19.53
N ILE A 193 0.23 -7.77 19.46
CA ILE A 193 -0.65 -8.86 19.91
C ILE A 193 -0.99 -8.71 21.40
N ASP A 194 0.00 -8.41 22.25
CA ASP A 194 -0.20 -8.19 23.69
C ASP A 194 -1.13 -6.98 23.97
N ILE A 195 -1.02 -5.91 23.17
CA ILE A 195 -1.93 -4.74 23.21
C ILE A 195 -3.36 -5.14 22.81
N TYR A 196 -3.53 -5.80 21.65
CA TYR A 196 -4.85 -6.24 21.17
C TYR A 196 -5.53 -7.22 22.14
N GLN A 197 -4.76 -8.01 22.91
CA GLN A 197 -5.32 -8.86 23.95
C GLN A 197 -5.89 -8.07 25.14
N GLU A 198 -5.20 -7.03 25.63
CA GLU A 198 -5.75 -6.19 26.70
C GLU A 198 -6.91 -5.30 26.20
N GLU A 199 -6.85 -4.80 24.96
CA GLU A 199 -7.97 -4.08 24.33
C GLU A 199 -9.23 -4.94 24.26
N ASN A 200 -9.13 -6.18 23.75
CA ASN A 200 -10.25 -7.13 23.74
C ASN A 200 -10.75 -7.43 25.16
N LYS A 201 -9.86 -7.58 26.14
CA LYS A 201 -10.19 -7.78 27.57
C LYS A 201 -10.85 -6.56 28.23
N ILE A 202 -10.61 -5.34 27.73
CA ILE A 202 -11.34 -4.12 28.11
C ILE A 202 -12.71 -4.08 27.44
N LEU A 203 -12.79 -4.40 26.14
CA LEU A 203 -14.05 -4.49 25.39
C LEU A 203 -15.00 -5.55 25.98
N GLU A 204 -14.48 -6.71 26.39
CA GLU A 204 -15.26 -7.74 27.09
C GLU A 204 -15.85 -7.22 28.41
N LYS A 205 -15.06 -6.51 29.24
CA LYS A 205 -15.55 -5.91 30.49
C LYS A 205 -16.66 -4.91 30.22
N SER A 206 -16.49 -4.06 29.21
CA SER A 206 -17.50 -3.09 28.76
C SER A 206 -18.77 -3.78 28.24
N GLY A 207 -18.62 -4.86 27.46
CA GLY A 207 -19.73 -5.67 26.97
C GLY A 207 -20.52 -6.34 28.09
N ARG A 208 -19.84 -6.99 29.04
CA ARG A 208 -20.46 -7.57 30.24
C ARG A 208 -21.20 -6.52 31.07
N GLN A 209 -20.62 -5.33 31.26
CA GLN A 209 -21.26 -4.23 31.98
C GLN A 209 -22.55 -3.75 31.28
N LYS A 210 -22.55 -3.63 29.94
CA LYS A 210 -23.74 -3.25 29.17
C LYS A 210 -24.82 -4.33 29.18
N ILE A 211 -24.45 -5.61 29.21
CA ILE A 211 -25.41 -6.72 29.37
C ILE A 211 -26.10 -6.60 30.74
N LEU A 212 -25.35 -6.40 31.82
CA LEU A 212 -25.90 -6.19 33.18
C LEU A 212 -26.79 -4.93 33.29
N GLU A 213 -26.56 -3.92 32.46
CA GLU A 213 -27.41 -2.73 32.37
C GLU A 213 -28.72 -3.03 31.61
N VAL A 214 -28.64 -3.75 30.50
CA VAL A 214 -29.81 -4.21 29.73
C VAL A 214 -30.67 -5.19 30.54
N GLU A 215 -30.08 -6.08 31.32
CA GLU A 215 -30.79 -6.99 32.22
C GLU A 215 -31.59 -6.23 33.29
N LYS A 216 -30.99 -5.19 33.89
CA LYS A 216 -31.69 -4.30 34.84
C LYS A 216 -32.83 -3.53 34.18
N LEU A 217 -32.62 -3.00 32.98
CA LEU A 217 -33.68 -2.34 32.24
C LEU A 217 -34.83 -3.31 31.92
N GLY A 218 -34.52 -4.55 31.52
CA GLY A 218 -35.49 -5.62 31.33
C GLY A 218 -36.28 -5.95 32.61
N GLN A 219 -35.61 -5.98 33.77
CA GLN A 219 -36.26 -6.16 35.07
C GLN A 219 -37.23 -5.00 35.39
N THR A 220 -36.81 -3.74 35.21
CA THR A 220 -37.71 -2.58 35.42
C THR A 220 -38.86 -2.52 34.41
N ILE A 221 -38.69 -3.03 33.19
CA ILE A 221 -39.79 -3.17 32.23
C ILE A 221 -40.80 -4.21 32.73
N HIS A 222 -40.33 -5.35 33.24
CA HIS A 222 -41.20 -6.39 33.77
C HIS A 222 -41.98 -5.93 35.01
N GLU A 223 -41.34 -5.22 35.93
CA GLU A 223 -42.00 -4.57 37.08
C GLU A 223 -43.10 -3.58 36.63
N LEU A 224 -42.84 -2.80 35.57
CA LEU A 224 -43.84 -1.90 34.98
C LEU A 224 -44.97 -2.65 34.28
N GLU A 225 -44.70 -3.78 33.62
CA GLU A 225 -45.72 -4.66 33.04
C GLU A 225 -46.66 -5.24 34.11
N GLU A 226 -46.12 -5.71 35.25
CA GLU A 226 -46.92 -6.17 36.39
C GLU A 226 -47.79 -5.05 36.97
N VAL A 227 -47.24 -3.84 37.14
CA VAL A 227 -48.00 -2.66 37.60
C VAL A 227 -49.11 -2.28 36.60
N ILE A 228 -48.85 -2.36 35.28
CA ILE A 228 -49.86 -2.12 34.25
C ILE A 228 -50.97 -3.18 34.29
N LEU A 229 -50.63 -4.46 34.48
CA LEU A 229 -51.60 -5.56 34.62
C LEU A 229 -52.46 -5.39 35.88
N ALA A 230 -51.85 -5.06 37.02
CA ALA A 230 -52.55 -4.78 38.27
C ALA A 230 -53.50 -3.56 38.16
N ASN A 231 -53.04 -2.48 37.53
CA ASN A 231 -53.87 -1.30 37.27
C ASN A 231 -55.01 -1.60 36.28
N GLY A 232 -54.76 -2.46 35.28
CA GLY A 232 -55.79 -2.98 34.37
C GLY A 232 -56.86 -3.80 35.10
N ALA A 233 -56.48 -4.61 36.07
CA ALA A 233 -57.40 -5.35 36.94
C ALA A 233 -58.23 -4.41 37.82
N ALA A 234 -57.60 -3.40 38.44
CA ALA A 234 -58.32 -2.36 39.21
C ALA A 234 -59.32 -1.59 38.32
N ALA A 235 -58.94 -1.24 37.09
CA ALA A 235 -59.82 -0.58 36.12
C ALA A 235 -60.99 -1.48 35.64
N ASN A 236 -60.85 -2.80 35.65
CA ASN A 236 -61.98 -3.72 35.45
C ASN A 236 -62.97 -3.62 36.62
N VAL A 237 -62.48 -3.73 37.86
CA VAL A 237 -63.31 -3.67 39.07
C VAL A 237 -64.06 -2.34 39.18
N VAL A 238 -63.42 -1.21 38.85
CA VAL A 238 -64.10 0.11 38.79
C VAL A 238 -65.22 0.13 37.74
N ARG A 239 -64.99 -0.45 36.54
CA ARG A 239 -66.04 -0.58 35.51
C ARG A 239 -67.19 -1.50 35.92
N ASP A 240 -66.91 -2.57 36.68
CA ASP A 240 -67.94 -3.46 37.22
C ASP A 240 -68.81 -2.76 38.26
N TYR A 241 -68.22 -2.03 39.21
CA TYR A 241 -68.98 -1.19 40.15
C TYR A 241 -69.76 -0.09 39.44
N GLN A 242 -69.19 0.56 38.41
CA GLN A 242 -69.91 1.58 37.65
C GLN A 242 -71.10 1.01 36.86
N ARG A 243 -71.01 -0.25 36.38
CA ARG A 243 -72.16 -0.98 35.82
C ARG A 243 -73.23 -1.25 36.88
N GLN A 244 -72.85 -1.75 38.06
CA GLN A 244 -73.79 -1.99 39.17
C GLN A 244 -74.50 -0.70 39.61
N ILE A 245 -73.77 0.42 39.73
CA ILE A 245 -74.35 1.73 40.05
C ILE A 245 -75.33 2.18 38.96
N SER A 246 -75.02 1.94 37.68
CA SER A 246 -75.91 2.28 36.56
C SER A 246 -77.20 1.45 36.57
N GLU A 247 -77.11 0.17 36.93
CA GLU A 247 -78.26 -0.72 37.10
C GLU A 247 -79.13 -0.31 38.30
N LEU A 248 -78.53 -0.08 39.47
CA LEU A 248 -79.21 0.43 40.66
C LEU A 248 -79.87 1.80 40.41
N GLN A 249 -79.27 2.66 39.60
CA GLN A 249 -79.91 3.91 39.17
C GLN A 249 -81.15 3.66 38.32
N GLU A 250 -81.16 2.70 37.40
CA GLU A 250 -82.37 2.40 36.62
C GLU A 250 -83.44 1.70 37.45
N GLN A 251 -83.06 0.82 38.39
CA GLN A 251 -83.97 0.25 39.40
C GLN A 251 -84.57 1.35 40.29
N LYS A 252 -83.78 2.38 40.68
CA LYS A 252 -84.30 3.57 41.36
C LYS A 252 -85.32 4.31 40.49
N ARG A 253 -85.03 4.51 39.19
CA ARG A 253 -85.98 5.16 38.26
C ARG A 253 -87.25 4.33 38.03
N THR A 254 -87.20 2.99 37.96
CA THR A 254 -88.42 2.17 37.85
C THR A 254 -89.27 2.28 39.12
N LEU A 255 -88.66 2.17 40.30
CA LEU A 255 -89.33 2.32 41.59
C LEU A 255 -89.91 3.75 41.77
N GLU A 256 -89.22 4.79 41.32
CA GLU A 256 -89.74 6.17 41.31
C GLU A 256 -90.98 6.30 40.40
N ARG A 257 -90.96 5.71 39.20
CA ARG A 257 -92.12 5.66 38.29
C ARG A 257 -93.27 4.83 38.85
N GLU A 258 -93.00 3.82 39.68
CA GLU A 258 -94.02 2.98 40.33
C GLU A 258 -94.63 3.67 41.54
N LEU A 259 -93.81 4.25 42.40
CA LEU A 259 -94.24 5.07 43.53
C LEU A 259 -95.04 6.30 43.06
N ALA A 260 -94.68 6.90 41.91
CA ALA A 260 -95.51 7.92 41.27
C ALA A 260 -96.86 7.38 40.77
N ARG A 261 -96.89 6.19 40.15
CA ARG A 261 -98.14 5.52 39.72
C ARG A 261 -99.03 5.16 40.91
N VAL A 262 -98.46 4.68 42.02
CA VAL A 262 -99.17 4.38 43.27
C VAL A 262 -99.69 5.64 43.95
N ARG A 263 -98.94 6.74 43.97
CA ARG A 263 -99.47 8.05 44.42
C ARG A 263 -100.66 8.50 43.58
N VAL A 264 -100.59 8.35 42.25
CA VAL A 264 -101.72 8.70 41.36
C VAL A 264 -102.92 7.77 41.55
N SER A 265 -102.74 6.46 41.76
CA SER A 265 -103.87 5.56 42.03
C SER A 265 -104.45 5.78 43.43
N ALA A 266 -103.64 6.03 44.46
CA ALA A 266 -104.10 6.40 45.79
C ALA A 266 -104.92 7.71 45.77
N ASN A 267 -104.43 8.75 45.10
CA ASN A 267 -105.17 10.01 44.94
C ASN A 267 -106.47 9.83 44.14
N ARG A 268 -106.48 8.94 43.13
CA ARG A 268 -107.72 8.57 42.42
C ARG A 268 -108.70 7.81 43.32
N ILE A 269 -108.23 6.88 44.14
CA ILE A 269 -109.08 6.14 45.10
C ILE A 269 -109.63 7.10 46.14
N ALA A 270 -108.82 8.00 46.70
CA ALA A 270 -109.28 9.04 47.62
C ALA A 270 -110.38 9.91 46.99
N ASN A 271 -110.19 10.39 45.76
CA ASN A 271 -111.20 11.16 45.04
C ASN A 271 -112.45 10.35 44.68
N VAL A 272 -112.33 9.05 44.39
CA VAL A 272 -113.46 8.16 44.06
C VAL A 272 -114.24 7.77 45.30
N VAL A 273 -113.59 7.52 46.44
CA VAL A 273 -114.27 7.30 47.73
C VAL A 273 -115.01 8.59 48.13
N ALA A 274 -114.33 9.74 48.11
CA ALA A 274 -114.93 11.04 48.41
C ALA A 274 -116.02 11.47 47.41
N ALA A 275 -116.12 10.85 46.22
CA ALA A 275 -117.23 11.05 45.28
C ALA A 275 -118.36 10.02 45.47
N ASN A 276 -118.03 8.77 45.78
CA ASN A 276 -119.00 7.68 45.95
C ASN A 276 -119.78 7.77 47.27
N GLU A 277 -119.16 8.29 48.33
CA GLU A 277 -119.86 8.62 49.59
C GLU A 277 -120.99 9.66 49.40
N TRP A 278 -121.00 10.38 48.27
CA TRP A 278 -121.93 11.46 47.96
C TRP A 278 -122.96 11.12 46.86
N LYS A 279 -123.06 9.85 46.42
CA LYS A 279 -124.11 9.46 45.44
C LYS A 279 -124.74 8.10 45.73
N GLY A 280 -125.97 8.12 46.23
CA GLY A 280 -126.68 6.95 46.75
C GLY A 280 -127.24 5.96 45.71
N GLU A 281 -127.68 4.83 46.25
CA GLU A 281 -128.08 3.53 45.67
C GLU A 281 -129.28 3.53 44.67
N SER A 282 -129.63 4.66 44.03
CA SER A 282 -130.95 4.88 43.43
C SER A 282 -131.07 4.76 41.88
N ASP A 283 -130.11 4.16 41.18
CA ASP A 283 -130.12 4.11 39.70
C ASP A 283 -129.54 2.79 39.14
N LYS A 284 -130.25 1.67 39.37
CA LYS A 284 -129.82 0.30 39.05
C LYS A 284 -130.60 -0.39 37.91
N VAL A 285 -131.33 0.36 37.07
CA VAL A 285 -132.12 -0.20 35.96
C VAL A 285 -131.70 0.44 34.63
N MET A 286 -131.15 -0.36 33.72
CA MET A 286 -130.60 0.13 32.45
C MET A 286 -131.69 0.77 31.55
N PRO A 287 -131.58 2.03 31.12
CA PRO A 287 -132.53 2.66 30.23
C PRO A 287 -132.60 1.99 28.85
N VAL A 288 -133.82 1.81 28.32
CA VAL A 288 -134.12 1.12 27.04
C VAL A 288 -133.28 1.62 25.84
N LYS A 289 -132.85 2.88 25.86
CA LYS A 289 -131.98 3.47 24.82
C LYS A 289 -130.60 2.81 24.75
N GLN A 290 -130.04 2.37 25.89
CA GLN A 290 -128.77 1.62 25.92
C GLN A 290 -128.98 0.20 25.36
N TRP A 291 -130.03 -0.49 25.79
CA TRP A 291 -130.38 -1.84 25.30
C TRP A 291 -130.56 -1.90 23.78
N LEU A 292 -131.15 -0.87 23.16
CA LEU A 292 -131.28 -0.80 21.69
C LEU A 292 -129.93 -0.66 20.98
N GLU A 293 -128.97 0.09 21.53
CA GLU A 293 -127.64 0.23 20.92
C GLU A 293 -126.77 -1.01 21.20
N GLU A 294 -126.86 -1.63 22.38
CA GLU A 294 -126.23 -2.93 22.66
C GLU A 294 -126.76 -4.02 21.71
N ARG A 295 -128.07 -4.07 21.49
CA ARG A 295 -128.70 -4.98 20.51
C ARG A 295 -128.18 -4.74 19.09
N ARG A 296 -127.99 -3.48 18.69
CA ARG A 296 -127.41 -3.10 17.40
C ARG A 296 -125.94 -3.53 17.29
N ILE A 297 -125.14 -3.31 18.34
CA ILE A 297 -123.74 -3.74 18.42
C ILE A 297 -123.65 -5.26 18.29
N MET A 298 -124.40 -6.01 19.08
CA MET A 298 -124.43 -7.48 19.00
C MET A 298 -124.89 -7.99 17.62
N GLN A 299 -125.83 -7.31 16.97
CA GLN A 299 -126.28 -7.70 15.62
C GLN A 299 -125.18 -7.44 14.56
N ALA A 300 -124.41 -6.37 14.70
CA ALA A 300 -123.23 -6.09 13.87
C ALA A 300 -122.07 -7.06 14.14
N GLU A 301 -121.82 -7.41 15.41
CA GLU A 301 -120.81 -8.41 15.79
C GLU A 301 -121.17 -9.81 15.28
N MET A 302 -122.45 -10.21 15.39
CA MET A 302 -122.95 -11.46 14.83
C MET A 302 -122.75 -11.51 13.31
N GLN A 303 -122.94 -10.39 12.60
CA GLN A 303 -122.64 -10.33 11.17
C GLN A 303 -121.13 -10.45 10.90
N ARG A 304 -120.28 -9.73 11.64
CA ARG A 304 -118.82 -9.85 11.55
C ARG A 304 -118.32 -11.28 11.82
N LEU A 305 -118.99 -12.02 12.72
CA LEU A 305 -118.72 -13.43 13.00
C LEU A 305 -119.15 -14.35 11.85
N LYS A 306 -120.31 -14.10 11.21
CA LYS A 306 -120.72 -14.80 9.98
C LYS A 306 -119.72 -14.55 8.84
N ASP A 307 -119.31 -13.30 8.64
CA ASP A 307 -118.36 -12.95 7.57
C ASP A 307 -117.02 -13.67 7.78
N LYS A 308 -116.48 -13.63 9.02
CA LYS A 308 -115.30 -14.42 9.43
C LYS A 308 -115.48 -15.92 9.22
N LEU A 309 -116.64 -16.49 9.53
CA LEU A 309 -116.93 -17.91 9.30
C LEU A 309 -116.85 -18.24 7.80
N THR A 310 -117.44 -17.43 6.92
CA THR A 310 -117.33 -17.66 5.47
C THR A 310 -115.90 -17.52 4.95
N VAL A 311 -115.07 -16.66 5.56
CA VAL A 311 -113.63 -16.58 5.22
C VAL A 311 -112.91 -17.85 5.69
N SER A 312 -113.13 -18.29 6.92
CA SER A 312 -112.55 -19.52 7.48
C SER A 312 -112.95 -20.76 6.67
N GLU A 313 -114.20 -20.84 6.20
CA GLU A 313 -114.65 -21.91 5.30
C GLU A 313 -113.93 -21.91 3.95
N ARG A 314 -113.71 -20.73 3.34
CA ARG A 314 -112.96 -20.62 2.08
C ARG A 314 -111.51 -21.05 2.28
N THR A 315 -110.88 -20.64 3.38
CA THR A 315 -109.52 -21.07 3.75
C THR A 315 -109.45 -22.57 3.97
N ALA A 316 -110.35 -23.16 4.77
CA ALA A 316 -110.39 -24.60 5.02
C ALA A 316 -110.65 -25.42 3.73
N LYS A 317 -111.47 -24.90 2.80
CA LYS A 317 -111.67 -25.52 1.48
C LYS A 317 -110.38 -25.46 0.62
N ALA A 318 -109.65 -24.35 0.64
CA ALA A 318 -108.36 -24.23 -0.05
C ALA A 318 -107.26 -25.10 0.58
N GLU A 319 -107.18 -25.19 1.91
CA GLU A 319 -106.29 -26.09 2.65
C GLU A 319 -106.61 -27.56 2.36
N SER A 320 -107.89 -27.93 2.28
CA SER A 320 -108.31 -29.28 1.89
C SER A 320 -107.84 -29.63 0.47
N GLN A 321 -108.00 -28.72 -0.49
CA GLN A 321 -107.49 -28.90 -1.86
C GLN A 321 -105.95 -28.98 -1.91
N LEU A 322 -105.24 -28.22 -1.07
CA LEU A 322 -103.78 -28.31 -0.96
C LEU A 322 -103.35 -29.65 -0.35
N LYS A 323 -104.03 -30.08 0.72
CA LYS A 323 -103.84 -31.39 1.38
C LYS A 323 -104.10 -32.54 0.41
N GLU A 324 -105.10 -32.44 -0.47
CA GLU A 324 -105.37 -33.42 -1.52
C GLU A 324 -104.26 -33.43 -2.59
N LYS A 325 -103.84 -32.26 -3.10
CA LYS A 325 -102.69 -32.16 -4.02
C LYS A 325 -101.40 -32.71 -3.42
N LEU A 326 -101.16 -32.49 -2.13
CA LEU A 326 -100.02 -33.04 -1.40
C LEU A 326 -100.18 -34.55 -1.17
N LYS A 327 -101.38 -35.06 -0.88
CA LYS A 327 -101.68 -36.49 -0.75
C LYS A 327 -101.51 -37.24 -2.07
N VAL A 328 -101.84 -36.62 -3.21
CA VAL A 328 -101.55 -37.16 -4.55
C VAL A 328 -100.04 -37.19 -4.79
N ARG A 329 -99.32 -36.09 -4.54
CA ARG A 329 -97.84 -36.05 -4.66
C ARG A 329 -97.14 -37.06 -3.76
N LEU A 330 -97.62 -37.24 -2.52
CA LEU A 330 -97.12 -38.24 -1.59
C LEU A 330 -97.35 -39.64 -2.15
N LYS A 331 -98.55 -39.96 -2.65
CA LYS A 331 -98.81 -41.24 -3.35
C LYS A 331 -97.93 -41.45 -4.57
N THR A 332 -97.62 -40.41 -5.35
CA THR A 332 -96.69 -40.50 -6.49
C THR A 332 -95.25 -40.79 -6.03
N LEU A 333 -94.81 -40.16 -4.93
CA LEU A 333 -93.50 -40.43 -4.32
C LEU A 333 -93.44 -41.83 -3.68
N GLU A 334 -94.50 -42.26 -2.99
CA GLU A 334 -94.64 -43.62 -2.45
C GLU A 334 -94.66 -44.68 -3.55
N ALA A 335 -95.31 -44.41 -4.69
CA ALA A 335 -95.29 -45.30 -5.85
C ALA A 335 -93.88 -45.37 -6.46
N GLY A 336 -93.23 -44.23 -6.69
CA GLY A 336 -91.83 -44.18 -7.14
C GLY A 336 -90.89 -44.94 -6.20
N LEU A 337 -91.00 -44.69 -4.90
CA LEU A 337 -90.19 -45.37 -3.88
C LEU A 337 -90.49 -46.88 -3.82
N LYS A 338 -91.75 -47.31 -4.01
CA LYS A 338 -92.09 -48.74 -4.15
C LYS A 338 -91.50 -49.37 -5.41
N HIS A 339 -91.40 -48.64 -6.52
CA HIS A 339 -90.70 -49.12 -7.72
C HIS A 339 -89.18 -49.24 -7.50
N PHE A 340 -88.57 -48.43 -6.63
CA PHE A 340 -87.17 -48.59 -6.20
C PHE A 340 -86.97 -49.57 -5.02
N SER A 341 -88.04 -49.98 -4.33
CA SER A 341 -87.99 -50.83 -3.12
C SER A 341 -88.44 -52.27 -3.36
N SER A 342 -88.77 -52.65 -4.60
CA SER A 342 -89.29 -54.00 -4.94
C SER A 342 -88.26 -54.94 -5.59
N TYR A 343 -87.02 -54.49 -5.77
CA TYR A 343 -85.80 -55.28 -6.03
C TYR A 343 -84.61 -54.49 -5.45
N SER A 344 -83.66 -55.04 -4.68
CA SER A 344 -83.50 -56.41 -4.18
C SER A 344 -82.69 -56.44 -2.87
N ALA A 345 -82.99 -57.39 -1.99
CA ALA A 345 -82.02 -58.07 -1.15
C ALA A 345 -82.13 -59.57 -1.50
N THR A 346 -81.08 -60.35 -1.77
CA THR A 346 -79.65 -60.31 -1.39
C THR A 346 -78.75 -60.77 -2.57
N SER A 347 -77.43 -60.51 -2.68
CA SER A 347 -76.46 -59.63 -1.98
C SER A 347 -75.06 -59.77 -2.63
N ASN A 348 -74.04 -59.10 -2.05
CA ASN A 348 -72.61 -59.47 -2.02
C ASN A 348 -71.66 -59.14 -3.21
N VAL A 349 -70.40 -58.83 -2.83
CA VAL A 349 -69.11 -58.98 -3.56
C VAL A 349 -68.70 -57.94 -4.64
N PHE A 350 -67.71 -57.11 -4.25
CA PHE A 350 -66.52 -56.58 -4.97
C PHE A 350 -66.56 -55.70 -6.25
N SER A 351 -65.88 -54.55 -6.11
CA SER A 351 -64.96 -53.85 -7.05
C SER A 351 -65.36 -53.55 -8.52
N TRP A 352 -65.30 -52.27 -8.94
CA TRP A 352 -64.14 -51.59 -9.56
C TRP A 352 -64.54 -50.14 -9.98
N SER A 353 -63.73 -49.45 -10.78
CA SER A 353 -63.87 -48.04 -11.24
C SER A 353 -63.83 -47.98 -12.80
N PRO A 354 -63.74 -46.84 -13.54
CA PRO A 354 -63.65 -45.41 -13.17
C PRO A 354 -64.42 -44.40 -14.09
N LYS A 355 -64.13 -43.08 -13.93
CA LYS A 355 -64.09 -41.97 -14.93
C LYS A 355 -65.39 -41.38 -15.56
N GLU A 356 -65.40 -40.03 -15.61
CA GLU A 356 -65.95 -39.11 -16.66
C GLU A 356 -67.48 -39.21 -17.02
N GLU A 357 -68.20 -38.20 -17.52
CA GLU A 357 -67.83 -36.96 -18.25
C GLU A 357 -68.86 -35.77 -18.08
N LYS A 358 -68.55 -34.65 -18.77
CA LYS A 358 -69.30 -33.42 -19.18
C LYS A 358 -70.84 -33.53 -19.37
N SER A 359 -71.69 -32.48 -19.32
CA SER A 359 -71.55 -31.03 -19.02
C SER A 359 -72.91 -30.25 -19.04
N ASN A 360 -72.90 -28.96 -18.64
CA ASN A 360 -73.74 -27.82 -19.09
C ASN A 360 -75.28 -27.78 -18.84
N ILE A 361 -75.77 -26.64 -18.29
CA ILE A 361 -76.74 -25.69 -18.91
C ILE A 361 -77.02 -24.45 -18.02
N ARG A 362 -77.35 -23.29 -18.65
CA ARG A 362 -77.73 -21.99 -18.02
C ARG A 362 -79.19 -22.00 -17.53
N GLY A 363 -79.73 -21.09 -16.70
CA GLY A 363 -79.20 -19.88 -16.05
C GLY A 363 -80.06 -18.61 -16.31
N PHE A 364 -80.29 -17.78 -15.27
CA PHE A 364 -80.87 -16.40 -15.29
C PHE A 364 -82.41 -16.32 -15.58
N LEU A 365 -83.21 -15.33 -15.13
CA LEU A 365 -82.96 -13.99 -14.53
C LEU A 365 -84.11 -13.50 -13.60
N THR A 366 -83.87 -12.44 -12.81
CA THR A 366 -84.89 -11.61 -12.12
C THR A 366 -84.79 -10.13 -12.54
N SER A 367 -85.84 -9.33 -12.32
CA SER A 367 -85.93 -7.90 -12.69
C SER A 367 -86.62 -7.10 -11.57
N GLY A 368 -86.31 -5.82 -11.28
CA GLY A 368 -85.32 -4.91 -11.87
C GLY A 368 -85.44 -3.48 -11.29
N GLY A 369 -84.66 -2.52 -11.82
CA GLY A 369 -84.70 -1.08 -11.46
C GLY A 369 -83.55 -0.62 -10.53
N SER A 370 -82.47 0.01 -11.03
CA SER A 370 -82.32 1.44 -11.42
C SER A 370 -82.39 2.41 -10.22
N ARG A 371 -81.49 3.39 -10.00
CA ARG A 371 -80.89 4.35 -10.96
C ARG A 371 -79.59 5.01 -10.45
N LYS A 372 -78.61 5.22 -11.36
CA LYS A 372 -77.65 6.37 -11.49
C LYS A 372 -76.70 6.65 -10.28
N ARG A 373 -75.46 7.13 -10.46
CA ARG A 373 -74.87 7.97 -11.52
C ARG A 373 -73.39 7.60 -11.80
N SER A 374 -73.03 7.57 -13.10
CA SER A 374 -71.80 8.06 -13.76
C SER A 374 -70.72 8.78 -12.91
N THR A 375 -69.41 8.76 -13.20
CA THR A 375 -68.54 8.18 -14.28
C THR A 375 -67.05 8.44 -13.88
N SER A 376 -65.93 7.98 -14.45
CA SER A 376 -65.53 7.43 -15.78
C SER A 376 -64.36 6.42 -15.68
N GLN A 377 -63.75 6.05 -16.82
CA GLN A 377 -62.52 5.24 -17.01
C GLN A 377 -61.78 5.70 -18.29
N PRO A 378 -60.58 5.17 -18.67
CA PRO A 378 -59.52 4.48 -17.91
C PRO A 378 -58.19 5.33 -17.97
N ARG A 379 -56.93 4.98 -18.34
CA ARG A 379 -56.24 3.73 -18.76
C ARG A 379 -54.67 3.80 -18.70
N ALA A 380 -54.03 3.31 -17.65
CA ALA A 380 -52.63 2.83 -17.65
C ALA A 380 -52.41 1.95 -16.38
N SER A 381 -52.14 0.63 -16.44
CA SER A 381 -50.88 -0.08 -16.80
C SER A 381 -49.66 0.34 -15.96
N SER A 382 -48.94 -0.54 -15.24
CA SER A 382 -48.91 -2.03 -15.22
C SER A 382 -49.13 -2.59 -13.79
N VAL A 383 -49.76 -3.76 -13.60
CA VAL A 383 -49.18 -5.13 -13.66
C VAL A 383 -47.90 -5.27 -12.80
N GLY A 384 -47.84 -6.16 -11.80
CA GLY A 384 -48.87 -7.13 -11.43
C GLY A 384 -48.71 -7.80 -10.07
N SER A 385 -49.78 -8.51 -9.70
CA SER A 385 -50.03 -9.26 -8.48
C SER A 385 -50.93 -10.45 -8.85
N PRO A 386 -51.42 -11.30 -7.94
CA PRO A 386 -50.80 -11.83 -6.71
C PRO A 386 -50.91 -13.38 -6.67
N LEU A 387 -50.71 -13.94 -5.46
CA LEU A 387 -51.67 -14.84 -4.79
C LEU A 387 -51.23 -16.28 -4.51
N PHE A 388 -51.39 -16.64 -3.23
CA PHE A 388 -51.31 -17.95 -2.60
C PHE A 388 -51.86 -19.13 -3.39
N GLN A 389 -51.24 -20.31 -3.22
CA GLN A 389 -51.94 -21.39 -2.54
C GLN A 389 -50.99 -22.25 -1.68
N GLN A 390 -51.52 -22.88 -0.63
CA GLN A 390 -50.77 -23.58 0.42
C GLN A 390 -51.26 -25.02 0.57
N THR A 391 -50.38 -26.00 0.38
CA THR A 391 -50.62 -27.43 0.63
C THR A 391 -49.29 -28.18 0.81
N ASN A 392 -49.17 -29.27 1.58
CA ASN A 392 -49.87 -29.68 2.81
C ASN A 392 -49.08 -30.88 3.45
N ILE A 393 -49.61 -31.44 4.54
CA ILE A 393 -49.46 -32.85 4.98
C ILE A 393 -48.19 -33.24 5.78
N LYS A 394 -48.36 -33.09 7.10
CA LYS A 394 -48.30 -34.15 8.15
C LYS A 394 -46.96 -34.85 8.51
N LYS A 395 -46.65 -34.69 9.81
CA LYS A 395 -46.35 -35.75 10.82
C LYS A 395 -45.05 -36.56 10.65
N ASN A 396 -44.43 -37.14 11.67
CA ASN A 396 -44.46 -37.15 13.16
C ASN A 396 -43.14 -37.91 13.53
N ASN A 397 -42.52 -37.90 14.71
CA ASN A 397 -42.63 -37.25 16.02
C ASN A 397 -41.32 -37.63 16.78
N THR A 398 -40.92 -36.91 17.85
CA THR A 398 -40.19 -37.43 19.05
C THR A 398 -38.86 -38.22 18.89
N ASP A 399 -37.82 -38.10 19.74
CA ASP A 399 -37.54 -37.17 20.85
C ASP A 399 -36.09 -37.36 21.39
N ILE A 400 -35.65 -36.41 22.22
CA ILE A 400 -34.77 -36.59 23.42
C ILE A 400 -33.31 -37.09 23.25
N VAL A 401 -32.38 -36.16 23.55
CA VAL A 401 -31.19 -36.22 24.47
C VAL A 401 -30.20 -37.40 24.42
N GLY A 402 -28.89 -37.07 24.53
CA GLY A 402 -27.79 -38.00 24.81
C GLY A 402 -26.59 -37.76 23.88
N GLU A 403 -25.84 -36.66 24.00
CA GLU A 403 -24.86 -36.36 25.05
C GLU A 403 -23.61 -37.27 25.06
N ASN A 404 -22.44 -36.67 24.79
CA ASN A 404 -21.07 -37.01 25.20
C ASN A 404 -20.62 -38.50 25.25
N SER A 405 -19.64 -38.85 24.39
CA SER A 405 -18.31 -39.21 24.95
C SER A 405 -17.14 -39.00 23.97
N LYS A 406 -15.96 -38.92 24.58
CA LYS A 406 -14.65 -38.43 24.14
C LYS A 406 -13.81 -39.47 23.39
N GLN A 407 -12.61 -39.00 22.99
CA GLN A 407 -11.34 -39.74 22.89
C GLN A 407 -11.15 -40.70 21.70
N GLY A 408 -9.91 -40.73 21.17
CA GLY A 408 -9.52 -41.73 20.17
C GLY A 408 -8.45 -41.38 19.13
N SER A 409 -7.46 -40.52 19.42
CA SER A 409 -6.21 -40.56 18.62
C SER A 409 -5.47 -41.86 18.94
N PRO A 410 -4.81 -42.53 17.97
CA PRO A 410 -3.35 -42.40 17.95
C PRO A 410 -2.63 -42.57 16.59
N THR A 411 -1.35 -42.18 16.59
CA THR A 411 -0.22 -42.75 15.81
C THR A 411 -0.24 -42.81 14.28
N LYS A 412 0.53 -41.88 13.69
CA LYS A 412 1.66 -42.10 12.76
C LYS A 412 1.86 -43.54 12.23
N LYS A 413 2.06 -43.64 10.90
CA LYS A 413 3.15 -44.44 10.29
C LYS A 413 3.51 -43.85 8.93
N ASN A 414 4.81 -43.70 8.67
CA ASN A 414 5.34 -43.31 7.36
C ASN A 414 5.55 -44.57 6.52
N TYR A 415 5.39 -44.49 5.20
CA TYR A 415 6.21 -45.27 4.26
C TYR A 415 6.42 -44.50 2.96
N THR A 416 7.66 -44.55 2.47
CA THR A 416 8.07 -44.03 1.16
C THR A 416 8.10 -45.17 0.13
N SER A 417 7.61 -44.93 -1.08
CA SER A 417 8.22 -45.49 -2.30
C SER A 417 7.74 -44.75 -3.56
N ALA A 418 8.65 -44.59 -4.53
CA ALA A 418 8.30 -44.45 -5.95
C ALA A 418 7.96 -45.86 -6.53
N GLU A 419 7.64 -46.12 -7.80
CA GLU A 419 7.71 -45.41 -9.10
C GLU A 419 6.65 -46.13 -10.03
N ASN A 420 6.38 -45.92 -11.33
CA ASN A 420 6.85 -45.09 -12.46
C ASN A 420 5.68 -45.01 -13.48
N MET A 421 5.97 -44.80 -14.78
CA MET A 421 5.12 -44.92 -15.97
C MET A 421 4.09 -43.78 -16.15
N LEU A 422 4.41 -42.67 -16.83
CA LEU A 422 4.51 -42.47 -18.31
C LEU A 422 3.13 -42.35 -19.01
N LYS A 423 2.93 -41.55 -20.08
CA LYS A 423 3.89 -41.28 -21.18
C LYS A 423 3.51 -40.05 -22.04
N LYS A 424 4.53 -39.47 -22.71
CA LYS A 424 4.55 -38.52 -23.85
C LYS A 424 4.58 -37.01 -23.52
N GLY A 425 5.53 -36.21 -24.06
CA GLY A 425 6.72 -36.61 -24.82
C GLY A 425 7.61 -35.50 -25.39
N MET A 426 8.88 -35.87 -25.67
CA MET A 426 9.77 -35.47 -26.79
C MET A 426 10.11 -33.95 -26.97
N TRP A 427 11.35 -33.44 -26.81
CA TRP A 427 12.70 -33.79 -27.36
C TRP A 427 12.84 -33.48 -28.88
N VAL A 428 13.90 -32.84 -29.42
CA VAL A 428 15.22 -32.43 -28.85
C VAL A 428 15.99 -31.33 -29.66
N SER A 429 16.94 -30.65 -28.99
CA SER A 429 18.22 -29.94 -29.38
C SER A 429 18.60 -29.61 -30.85
N ARG A 430 19.51 -28.65 -31.13
CA ARG A 430 21.00 -28.76 -30.98
C ARG A 430 21.79 -27.50 -31.43
N ARG A 431 23.05 -27.39 -30.95
CA ARG A 431 24.25 -26.60 -31.44
C ARG A 431 24.48 -25.26 -30.74
N LYS A 432 25.73 -24.77 -30.57
CA LYS A 432 27.08 -25.41 -30.55
C LYS A 432 28.07 -24.41 -29.92
N VAL A 433 28.94 -24.85 -29.01
CA VAL A 433 30.17 -24.13 -28.61
C VAL A 433 31.37 -24.86 -29.23
N ALA A 434 32.46 -24.14 -29.49
CA ALA A 434 33.73 -24.68 -29.94
C ALA A 434 34.87 -24.09 -29.10
N ASP A 435 35.91 -24.89 -28.90
CA ASP A 435 37.10 -24.58 -28.09
C ASP A 435 38.35 -24.67 -28.97
N SER A 436 39.34 -23.81 -28.70
CA SER A 436 40.65 -23.75 -29.36
C SER A 436 41.57 -22.82 -28.56
N GLY A 437 42.69 -23.33 -28.04
CA GLY A 437 43.58 -22.60 -27.14
C GLY A 437 44.96 -22.25 -27.73
N GLU A 438 45.78 -21.61 -26.87
CA GLU A 438 47.18 -21.19 -27.08
C GLU A 438 47.38 -20.06 -28.14
N LYS A 439 48.21 -19.01 -27.98
CA LYS A 439 49.42 -18.77 -27.16
C LYS A 439 49.63 -17.29 -26.76
N GLU A 440 50.49 -17.11 -25.74
CA GLU A 440 51.54 -16.06 -25.53
C GLU A 440 51.24 -14.54 -25.66
N ASN A 441 51.73 -13.78 -24.66
CA ASN A 441 52.31 -12.40 -24.64
C ASN A 441 51.67 -11.31 -25.56
N GLU A 442 51.22 -10.15 -25.05
CA GLU A 442 52.08 -9.14 -24.39
C GLU A 442 51.34 -8.11 -23.50
N MET A 443 52.15 -7.42 -22.68
CA MET A 443 52.08 -6.04 -22.13
C MET A 443 50.76 -5.31 -21.77
N GLN A 444 50.84 -4.55 -20.67
CA GLN A 444 49.80 -3.68 -20.08
C GLN A 444 49.44 -2.46 -20.95
N VAL A 445 48.18 -1.98 -20.84
CA VAL A 445 47.82 -0.60 -20.43
C VAL A 445 46.45 -0.64 -19.72
N ASN A 446 46.29 0.12 -18.63
CA ASN A 446 44.99 0.37 -18.00
C ASN A 446 44.37 1.67 -18.54
N THR A 447 43.06 1.66 -18.84
CA THR A 447 42.23 2.89 -18.93
C THR A 447 40.83 2.59 -18.41
N ASP A 448 40.38 3.32 -17.39
CA ASP A 448 39.02 3.23 -16.86
C ASP A 448 37.97 3.87 -17.79
N MET A 449 36.78 3.27 -17.86
CA MET A 449 35.48 3.95 -18.16
C MET A 449 34.33 2.93 -18.03
N HIS A 450 33.93 2.58 -16.79
CA HIS A 450 32.81 1.66 -16.54
C HIS A 450 31.44 2.36 -16.67
N LEU A 451 31.04 2.66 -17.91
CA LEU A 451 29.71 3.18 -18.22
C LEU A 451 28.66 2.08 -17.99
N ASN A 452 27.86 2.22 -16.94
CA ASN A 452 26.90 1.19 -16.54
C ASN A 452 25.63 1.26 -17.40
N ASN A 453 25.33 0.20 -18.15
CA ASN A 453 24.13 0.11 -18.98
C ASN A 453 22.87 0.03 -18.12
N PHE A 454 21.96 0.99 -18.27
CA PHE A 454 20.60 0.85 -17.79
C PHE A 454 19.76 0.10 -18.82
N ASN A 455 19.42 -1.16 -18.49
CA ASN A 455 18.29 -1.82 -19.12
C ASN A 455 17.01 -1.18 -18.59
N ASP A 456 16.21 -0.57 -19.46
CA ASP A 456 14.78 -0.43 -19.25
C ASP A 456 14.05 -0.97 -20.48
N GLY A 457 12.89 -1.59 -20.26
CA GLY A 457 12.31 -2.49 -21.25
C GLY A 457 10.86 -2.82 -20.99
N ARG A 458 9.96 -1.94 -21.44
CA ARG A 458 8.54 -2.28 -21.62
C ARG A 458 7.85 -1.45 -22.71
N GLU A 459 7.24 -2.19 -23.63
CA GLU A 459 6.03 -1.92 -24.42
C GLU A 459 5.69 -0.45 -24.77
N ALA A 460 5.92 -0.08 -26.04
CA ALA A 460 5.08 0.86 -26.78
C ALA A 460 4.67 0.18 -28.10
N ALA A 461 3.40 0.34 -28.50
CA ALA A 461 2.79 -0.46 -29.56
C ALA A 461 3.05 0.07 -30.98
N GLU A 462 2.68 -0.76 -31.97
CA GLU A 462 2.75 -0.42 -33.40
C GLU A 462 1.93 0.83 -33.75
N ILE A 463 2.56 1.79 -34.44
CA ILE A 463 1.85 2.65 -35.41
C ILE A 463 2.58 2.54 -36.74
N LYS A 464 1.87 1.97 -37.72
CA LYS A 464 2.34 1.69 -39.08
C LYS A 464 1.79 2.76 -40.02
N ILE A 465 2.65 3.66 -40.47
CA ILE A 465 2.36 4.54 -41.61
C ILE A 465 3.40 4.25 -42.70
N ILE A 466 2.92 4.06 -43.92
CA ILE A 466 3.67 3.80 -45.16
C ILE A 466 3.19 4.86 -46.17
N VAL A 467 3.96 5.04 -47.26
CA VAL A 467 3.65 5.77 -48.51
C VAL A 467 4.41 7.11 -48.65
N ASP A 468 5.53 6.99 -49.37
CA ASP A 468 5.93 7.73 -50.57
C ASP A 468 6.04 9.28 -50.56
N VAL A 469 7.27 9.74 -50.78
CA VAL A 469 7.73 10.41 -52.02
C VAL A 469 6.69 11.26 -52.76
N ASP A 470 6.93 12.57 -52.84
CA ASP A 470 7.47 13.15 -54.09
C ASP A 470 8.25 14.45 -53.85
N GLU A 471 9.06 14.86 -54.84
CA GLU A 471 9.69 16.19 -54.90
C GLU A 471 8.82 17.17 -55.70
N ASP A 472 8.70 18.44 -55.28
CA ASP A 472 8.80 19.55 -56.25
C ASP A 472 9.21 20.89 -55.59
N LEU A 473 9.68 21.81 -56.42
CA LEU A 473 10.18 23.14 -56.09
C LEU A 473 9.14 24.22 -56.46
N GLN A 474 8.98 25.26 -55.61
CA GLN A 474 9.26 26.66 -56.03
C GLN A 474 8.96 27.77 -55.00
N SER A 475 10.03 28.49 -54.64
CA SER A 475 10.09 29.97 -54.62
C SER A 475 9.35 30.81 -53.55
N LYS A 476 9.87 32.04 -53.37
CA LYS A 476 9.26 33.23 -52.74
C LYS A 476 8.95 33.20 -51.23
N LYS A 477 9.99 33.52 -50.46
CA LYS A 477 9.91 34.59 -49.43
C LYS A 477 9.82 35.98 -50.14
N PRO A 478 9.30 37.06 -49.53
CA PRO A 478 9.57 37.44 -48.14
C PRO A 478 8.39 37.91 -47.26
N ASN A 479 8.61 37.73 -45.95
CA ASN A 479 8.29 38.62 -44.82
C ASN A 479 6.96 39.40 -44.81
N ASP A 480 6.05 39.02 -43.91
CA ASP A 480 5.73 39.83 -42.73
C ASP A 480 5.08 38.94 -41.63
N SER A 481 4.65 39.55 -40.52
CA SER A 481 4.09 38.99 -39.27
C SER A 481 5.12 38.34 -38.34
N GLY A 482 5.11 38.80 -37.09
CA GLY A 482 5.92 38.23 -36.02
C GLY A 482 5.31 36.92 -35.54
N SER A 483 6.04 35.81 -35.72
CA SER A 483 5.81 34.62 -34.89
C SER A 483 6.25 34.93 -33.47
N ASP A 484 5.36 34.73 -32.49
CA ASP A 484 5.78 34.53 -31.10
C ASP A 484 6.88 33.47 -31.03
N ASP A 485 7.84 33.63 -30.10
CA ASP A 485 8.90 32.64 -29.84
C ASP A 485 8.34 31.42 -29.08
N VAL A 486 7.37 30.75 -29.69
CA VAL A 486 6.76 29.52 -29.20
C VAL A 486 7.70 28.36 -29.50
N VAL A 487 8.83 28.35 -28.77
CA VAL A 487 9.67 27.16 -28.60
C VAL A 487 8.74 25.98 -28.32
N SER A 488 8.77 24.99 -29.22
CA SER A 488 7.77 23.91 -29.27
C SER A 488 7.53 23.31 -27.88
N SER A 489 6.27 23.10 -27.49
CA SER A 489 5.90 22.57 -26.16
C SER A 489 6.67 21.29 -25.81
N PHE A 490 6.93 20.43 -26.79
CA PHE A 490 7.74 19.22 -26.64
C PHE A 490 9.19 19.48 -26.17
N LEU A 491 9.79 20.61 -26.57
CA LEU A 491 11.10 21.05 -26.08
C LEU A 491 11.02 21.55 -24.62
N TYR A 492 9.94 22.24 -24.25
CA TYR A 492 9.66 22.58 -22.85
C TYR A 492 9.43 21.34 -21.99
N ASP A 493 8.59 20.38 -22.43
CA ASP A 493 8.35 19.12 -21.74
C ASP A 493 9.66 18.32 -21.56
N ARG A 494 10.48 18.24 -22.61
CA ARG A 494 11.79 17.57 -22.56
C ARG A 494 12.76 18.28 -21.63
N LEU A 495 12.85 19.61 -21.68
CA LEU A 495 13.70 20.40 -20.81
C LEU A 495 13.24 20.33 -19.34
N GLN A 496 11.94 20.38 -19.10
CA GLN A 496 11.34 20.22 -17.76
C GLN A 496 11.63 18.83 -17.20
N LYS A 497 11.48 17.78 -18.00
CA LYS A 497 11.82 16.40 -17.61
C LYS A 497 13.31 16.27 -17.29
N GLU A 498 14.19 16.88 -18.08
CA GLU A 498 15.63 16.87 -17.83
C GLU A 498 16.02 17.67 -16.58
N VAL A 499 15.39 18.83 -16.34
CA VAL A 499 15.57 19.62 -15.11
C VAL A 499 15.08 18.87 -13.87
N ILE A 500 13.99 18.10 -13.97
CA ILE A 500 13.51 17.22 -12.89
C ILE A 500 14.50 16.08 -12.65
N ASN A 501 14.96 15.39 -13.72
CA ASN A 501 15.99 14.34 -13.62
C ASN A 501 17.29 14.87 -12.98
N LEU A 502 17.73 16.07 -13.35
CA LEU A 502 18.92 16.72 -12.79
C LEU A 502 18.73 17.08 -11.31
N ARG A 503 17.56 17.60 -10.90
CA ARG A 503 17.24 17.86 -9.48
C ARG A 503 17.31 16.57 -8.65
N ILE A 504 16.66 15.49 -9.11
CA ILE A 504 16.70 14.18 -8.47
C ILE A 504 18.14 13.62 -8.44
N SER A 505 18.93 13.84 -9.50
CA SER A 505 20.35 13.45 -9.54
C SER A 505 21.20 14.21 -8.52
N CYS A 506 20.95 15.51 -8.32
CA CYS A 506 21.61 16.31 -7.29
C CYS A 506 21.19 15.88 -5.88
N GLU A 507 19.89 15.76 -5.60
CA GLU A 507 19.38 15.35 -4.28
C GLU A 507 19.90 13.96 -3.84
N ASN A 508 20.03 13.02 -4.78
CA ASN A 508 20.68 11.72 -4.56
C ASN A 508 22.20 11.85 -4.30
N LYS A 509 22.90 12.78 -4.98
CA LYS A 509 24.33 13.05 -4.75
C LYS A 509 24.56 13.71 -3.40
N ASP A 510 23.74 14.69 -3.02
CA ASP A 510 23.82 15.40 -1.74
C ASP A 510 23.53 14.43 -0.58
N SER A 511 22.53 13.54 -0.74
CA SER A 511 22.27 12.45 0.20
C SER A 511 23.46 11.47 0.33
N SER A 512 24.11 11.12 -0.78
CA SER A 512 25.31 10.28 -0.79
C SER A 512 26.53 10.97 -0.18
N LEU A 513 26.66 12.28 -0.36
CA LEU A 513 27.72 13.11 0.22
C LEU A 513 27.53 13.22 1.74
N HIS A 514 26.33 13.51 2.21
CA HIS A 514 26.01 13.53 3.65
C HIS A 514 26.27 12.17 4.32
N ALA A 515 25.98 11.05 3.64
CA ALA A 515 26.31 9.71 4.15
C ALA A 515 27.83 9.51 4.33
N LYS A 516 28.64 10.01 3.39
CA LYS A 516 30.11 9.99 3.48
C LYS A 516 30.65 10.93 4.54
N ASP A 517 30.05 12.10 4.75
CA ASP A 517 30.47 13.03 5.81
C ASP A 517 30.24 12.44 7.22
N GLU A 518 29.12 11.74 7.44
CA GLU A 518 28.93 10.98 8.69
C GLU A 518 29.90 9.79 8.82
N GLU A 519 30.28 9.13 7.73
CA GLU A 519 31.34 8.11 7.74
C GLU A 519 32.71 8.72 8.10
N ILE A 520 33.11 9.83 7.47
CA ILE A 520 34.34 10.57 7.78
C ILE A 520 34.36 11.00 9.26
N LYS A 521 33.25 11.52 9.77
CA LYS A 521 33.05 11.91 11.18
C LYS A 521 33.13 10.71 12.14
N LEU A 522 32.71 9.51 11.73
CA LEU A 522 32.92 8.27 12.47
C LEU A 522 34.38 7.78 12.40
N LEU A 523 35.04 7.94 11.26
CA LEU A 523 36.47 7.63 11.07
C LEU A 523 37.35 8.55 11.92
N MET A 524 37.07 9.86 11.96
CA MET A 524 37.74 10.81 12.86
C MET A 524 37.62 10.37 14.33
N LYS A 525 36.41 10.01 14.79
CA LYS A 525 36.21 9.48 16.16
C LYS A 525 37.01 8.19 16.43
N LYS A 526 37.14 7.30 15.43
CA LYS A 526 37.98 6.09 15.51
C LYS A 526 39.47 6.44 15.59
N VAL A 527 39.94 7.42 14.79
CA VAL A 527 41.33 7.91 14.83
C VAL A 527 41.65 8.59 16.17
N ASP A 528 40.74 9.39 16.73
CA ASP A 528 40.90 9.98 18.06
C ASP A 528 41.01 8.90 19.16
N ALA A 529 40.16 7.86 19.09
CA ALA A 529 40.18 6.76 20.03
C ALA A 529 41.47 5.93 19.92
N LEU A 530 41.93 5.64 18.69
CA LEU A 530 43.20 4.96 18.44
C LEU A 530 44.40 5.78 18.91
N THR A 531 44.42 7.09 18.65
CA THR A 531 45.46 8.01 19.12
C THR A 531 45.55 8.03 20.64
N LYS A 532 44.40 8.11 21.33
CA LYS A 532 44.34 8.06 22.81
C LYS A 532 44.80 6.70 23.36
N SER A 533 44.40 5.59 22.73
CA SER A 533 44.85 4.24 23.09
C SER A 533 46.36 4.07 22.92
N MET A 534 46.91 4.53 21.79
CA MET A 534 48.34 4.52 21.49
C MET A 534 49.13 5.40 22.46
N GLU A 535 48.61 6.55 22.87
CA GLU A 535 49.24 7.41 23.88
C GLU A 535 49.25 6.73 25.27
N VAL A 536 48.20 5.98 25.63
CA VAL A 536 48.13 5.20 26.86
C VAL A 536 49.12 4.03 26.84
N GLU A 537 49.19 3.25 25.76
CA GLU A 537 50.18 2.17 25.60
C GLU A 537 51.62 2.70 25.53
N TRP A 538 51.87 3.86 24.92
CA TRP A 538 53.18 4.51 24.97
C TRP A 538 53.55 4.95 26.39
N LYS A 539 52.61 5.56 27.13
CA LYS A 539 52.81 5.90 28.56
C LYS A 539 52.99 4.65 29.43
N LYS A 540 52.40 3.51 29.08
CA LYS A 540 52.53 2.21 29.79
C LYS A 540 53.88 1.56 29.51
N THR A 541 54.23 1.35 28.24
CA THR A 541 55.54 0.79 27.82
C THR A 541 56.72 1.63 28.32
N LYS A 542 56.59 2.96 28.37
CA LYS A 542 57.61 3.85 28.98
C LYS A 542 57.78 3.63 30.50
N ARG A 543 56.71 3.31 31.24
CA ARG A 543 56.81 2.92 32.67
C ARG A 543 57.39 1.51 32.83
N GLU A 544 57.01 0.59 31.94
CA GLU A 544 57.47 -0.80 31.93
C GLU A 544 58.99 -0.90 31.62
N ALA A 545 59.50 -0.08 30.70
CA ALA A 545 60.93 0.07 30.45
C ALA A 545 61.67 0.60 31.69
N ALA A 546 61.17 1.67 32.30
CA ALA A 546 61.75 2.24 33.53
C ALA A 546 61.63 1.32 34.76
N ALA A 547 60.72 0.33 34.74
CA ALA A 547 60.66 -0.74 35.72
C ALA A 547 61.75 -1.80 35.45
N ARG A 548 61.87 -2.27 34.20
CA ARG A 548 62.93 -3.21 33.79
C ARG A 548 64.33 -2.65 34.03
N GLU A 549 64.58 -1.37 33.81
CA GLU A 549 65.87 -0.74 34.14
C GLU A 549 66.19 -0.81 35.65
N LYS A 550 65.18 -0.69 36.52
CA LYS A 550 65.35 -0.83 37.98
C LYS A 550 65.57 -2.28 38.41
N GLU A 551 64.90 -3.23 37.77
CA GLU A 551 65.12 -4.68 37.98
C GLU A 551 66.52 -5.10 37.49
N VAL A 552 66.95 -4.65 36.31
CA VAL A 552 68.31 -4.87 35.81
C VAL A 552 69.37 -4.22 36.71
N SER A 553 69.05 -3.06 37.32
CA SER A 553 69.95 -2.43 38.30
C SER A 553 69.97 -3.12 39.68
N SER A 554 69.01 -3.98 40.01
CA SER A 554 69.01 -4.74 41.27
C SER A 554 69.73 -6.10 41.14
N ILE A 555 69.88 -6.62 39.93
CA ILE A 555 70.64 -7.85 39.65
C ILE A 555 72.13 -7.52 39.46
N LYS A 556 72.80 -7.16 40.57
CA LYS A 556 74.26 -7.17 40.70
C LYS A 556 74.68 -8.09 41.85
N PRO A 557 75.26 -9.27 41.58
CA PRO A 557 75.90 -10.07 42.62
C PRO A 557 77.23 -9.42 43.03
N ASP A 558 77.44 -9.28 44.33
CA ASP A 558 78.73 -8.91 44.93
C ASP A 558 79.36 -10.17 45.56
N ASP A 559 80.44 -10.69 44.94
CA ASP A 559 81.49 -11.42 45.66
C ASP A 559 82.80 -11.45 44.82
N SER A 560 83.84 -12.07 45.37
CA SER A 560 85.20 -11.57 45.29
C SER A 560 86.26 -12.69 45.19
N LYS A 561 87.26 -12.51 44.31
CA LYS A 561 88.73 -12.63 44.56
C LYS A 561 89.57 -13.07 43.32
N LYS A 562 90.73 -12.40 43.17
CA LYS A 562 92.05 -12.85 42.68
C LYS A 562 92.17 -13.79 41.44
N ILE A 563 92.87 -13.28 40.41
CA ILE A 563 94.06 -13.85 39.70
C ILE A 563 94.61 -12.69 38.82
N ARG A 564 95.78 -12.10 39.05
CA ARG A 564 97.19 -12.56 38.94
C ARG A 564 97.74 -12.58 37.50
N ASN A 565 98.46 -11.50 37.14
CA ASN A 565 99.47 -11.33 36.06
C ASN A 565 99.36 -12.13 34.73
N THR A 566 99.36 -11.38 33.62
CA THR A 566 100.40 -11.47 32.57
C THR A 566 100.49 -10.18 31.75
N ASN A 567 101.68 -9.89 31.21
CA ASN A 567 101.91 -8.78 30.28
C ASN A 567 101.77 -9.26 28.83
N SER A 568 101.33 -8.38 27.92
CA SER A 568 101.94 -8.29 26.57
C SER A 568 101.73 -6.91 25.95
N SER A 569 102.72 -6.44 25.20
CA SER A 569 102.77 -5.07 24.68
C SER A 569 102.18 -4.95 23.27
N LYS A 570 101.70 -3.75 22.91
CA LYS A 570 101.94 -3.21 21.56
C LYS A 570 102.08 -1.69 21.59
N ARG A 571 103.03 -1.19 20.81
CA ARG A 571 103.45 0.23 20.77
C ARG A 571 102.39 1.11 20.10
N LEU A 572 102.31 2.36 20.52
CA LEU A 572 101.79 3.46 19.70
C LEU A 572 102.88 4.53 19.65
N MET A 573 103.39 4.82 18.45
CA MET A 573 104.51 5.75 18.23
C MET A 573 103.99 7.16 17.96
N LYS A 574 104.19 8.12 18.88
CA LYS A 574 104.33 9.54 18.54
C LYS A 574 104.86 10.40 19.70
N GLU A 575 106.13 10.78 19.65
CA GLU A 575 106.58 12.17 19.56
C GLU A 575 108.12 12.26 19.60
N ARG A 576 108.67 13.14 18.75
CA ARG A 576 110.08 13.57 18.63
C ARG A 576 111.09 12.47 18.30
#